data_AF-A0A1F9FV56-F1
#
_entry.id   AF-A0A1F9FV56-F1
#
_cell.length_a   1.000
_cell.length_b   1.000
_cell.length_c   1.000
_cell.angle_alpha   90.00
_cell.angle_beta   90.00
_cell.angle_gamma   90.00
#
_symmetry.space_group_name_H-M   'P 1'
#
loop_
_entity.id
_entity.type
_entity.pdbx_description
1 polymer ?
#
loop_
_entity_poly.entity_id
_entity_poly.type
_entity_poly.pdbx_seq_one_letter_code
_entity_poly.pdbx_strand_id
1 'polypeptide(L)'
;MSVPKPGPINSLGGEATSVSVESDALLIKERASKEEESFPPTVQGTLTSSLSARVRRFRAEAAWMLQPLLRLAETYYAQATSYRAMLDQGYNMIYGPSVDVASGSKEKREQSTLWKQNRIHTWRPDIATLFGSLTVASTQNTKNPGFFILKHAPGYGTLTGSLESCMNFAVDARSSDEILRDVTPFREMVERFGPRHVGVMVSGVVVPELHLEESSGGPTPFALSSRGIAWLRKELGAYGKEVVVITDDMGAPVFFPYYKKMLGKKSNEFVFQQERWRYLLKQLTNADVDMMVYFDAPPTQRLQTYLDIGRELLASGEITREQLEKSVFRILAVKRRMYPSHSRLQDLHQTVKAMRVEELLAQKLVLAGAWEGSSTPERLREIKEATVMGLGGLSFEGTQALIHLVQPMILKMSEEGVIPPFLANNASRELEDHLHGDEPGYVSESVVIREFTAIMDRYFPNASPSSLLHEIFLDIASSPPK
;
A
#
# COMPACT_ATOMS: atom_id res chain seq x y z
N MET A 1 55.92 27.99 -5.01
CA MET A 1 55.15 28.73 -3.99
C MET A 1 54.41 27.69 -3.16
N SER A 2 54.92 27.46 -1.95
CA SER A 2 54.53 26.38 -1.02
C SER A 2 53.66 26.96 0.08
N VAL A 3 52.48 26.37 0.29
CA VAL A 3 51.54 26.72 1.36
C VAL A 3 51.80 25.81 2.57
N PRO A 4 51.92 26.34 3.80
CA PRO A 4 52.31 25.55 4.97
C PRO A 4 51.11 24.83 5.62
N LYS A 5 51.40 23.67 6.25
CA LYS A 5 50.46 22.91 7.10
C LYS A 5 50.24 23.61 8.44
N PRO A 6 49.02 23.62 9.01
CA PRO A 6 48.80 23.99 10.40
C PRO A 6 49.05 22.79 11.34
N GLY A 7 49.74 23.07 12.45
CA GLY A 7 50.06 22.13 13.53
C GLY A 7 48.91 21.94 14.54
N PRO A 8 49.12 21.13 15.58
CA PRO A 8 48.08 20.72 16.51
C PRO A 8 47.82 21.80 17.57
N ILE A 9 46.54 21.99 17.93
CA ILE A 9 46.12 22.87 19.02
C ILE A 9 46.01 22.05 20.31
N ASN A 10 46.69 22.53 21.34
CA ASN A 10 46.69 22.01 22.70
C ASN A 10 45.34 22.23 23.39
N SER A 11 44.99 21.21 24.18
CA SER A 11 43.92 21.15 25.17
C SER A 11 44.07 22.22 26.26
N LEU A 12 42.98 22.91 26.57
CA LEU A 12 42.77 23.59 27.85
C LEU A 12 41.47 23.08 28.46
N GLY A 13 41.58 22.64 29.71
CA GLY A 13 40.51 22.05 30.49
C GLY A 13 39.47 23.07 30.96
N GLY A 14 38.24 22.57 31.08
CA GLY A 14 37.17 23.19 31.83
C GLY A 14 36.46 22.10 32.62
N GLU A 15 36.38 22.27 33.93
CA GLU A 15 35.68 21.38 34.87
C GLU A 15 34.18 21.40 34.59
N ALA A 16 33.60 20.21 34.35
CA ALA A 16 32.17 20.00 34.28
C ALA A 16 31.67 19.44 35.61
N THR A 17 30.77 20.17 36.26
CA THR A 17 29.97 19.68 37.38
C THR A 17 28.98 18.63 36.86
N SER A 18 29.15 17.39 37.31
CA SER A 18 28.24 16.28 37.04
C SER A 18 27.02 16.35 37.95
N VAL A 19 25.84 16.48 37.36
CA VAL A 19 24.57 16.19 38.02
C VAL A 19 24.04 14.88 37.44
N SER A 20 23.82 13.90 38.31
CA SER A 20 23.51 12.50 37.98
C SER A 20 22.15 12.35 37.29
N VAL A 21 22.16 11.90 36.03
CA VAL A 21 20.96 11.52 35.25
C VAL A 21 20.71 10.00 35.32
N GLU A 22 21.54 9.25 36.06
CA GLU A 22 21.50 7.78 36.10
C GLU A 22 20.49 7.19 37.11
N SER A 23 19.94 7.97 38.04
CA SER A 23 19.01 7.43 39.06
C SER A 23 17.60 7.17 38.54
N ASP A 24 17.13 7.93 37.54
CA ASP A 24 15.72 7.91 37.15
C ASP A 24 15.43 6.90 36.02
N ALA A 25 16.44 6.55 35.22
CA ALA A 25 16.31 5.59 34.12
C ALA A 25 16.25 4.12 34.59
N LEU A 26 16.77 3.81 35.78
CA LEU A 26 16.76 2.46 36.35
C LEU A 26 15.41 2.08 36.99
N LEU A 27 14.70 3.06 37.57
CA LEU A 27 13.38 2.86 38.19
C LEU A 27 12.25 2.58 37.17
N ILE A 28 12.42 3.01 35.92
CA ILE A 28 11.45 2.78 34.84
C ILE A 28 11.62 1.40 34.19
N LYS A 29 12.84 0.86 34.15
CA LYS A 29 13.13 -0.47 33.57
C LYS A 29 12.64 -1.65 34.43
N GLU A 30 12.62 -1.52 35.75
CA GLU A 30 12.26 -2.63 36.66
C GLU A 30 10.74 -2.87 36.80
N ARG A 31 9.89 -1.94 36.37
CA ARG A 31 8.42 -2.06 36.51
C ARG A 31 7.68 -2.51 35.26
N ALA A 32 8.31 -2.47 34.09
CA ALA A 32 7.68 -2.92 32.85
C ALA A 32 7.78 -4.44 32.61
N SER A 33 8.57 -5.17 33.41
CA SER A 33 8.90 -6.59 33.20
C SER A 33 8.15 -7.58 34.10
N LYS A 34 7.24 -7.10 34.96
CA LYS A 34 6.43 -7.96 35.84
C LYS A 34 4.96 -7.57 35.73
N GLU A 35 4.21 -8.31 34.92
CA GLU A 35 2.77 -8.63 35.07
C GLU A 35 2.18 -9.09 33.73
N GLU A 36 2.40 -10.35 33.38
CA GLU A 36 1.51 -11.12 32.49
C GLU A 36 0.90 -12.26 33.31
N GLU A 37 -0.25 -12.01 33.95
CA GLU A 37 -1.14 -13.09 34.38
C GLU A 37 -2.60 -12.75 34.03
N SER A 38 -3.28 -13.78 33.54
CA SER A 38 -4.59 -13.80 32.90
C SER A 38 -5.74 -13.23 33.74
N PHE A 39 -6.70 -12.55 33.10
CA PHE A 39 -8.00 -12.22 33.71
C PHE A 39 -9.20 -12.71 32.88
N PRO A 40 -10.28 -13.19 33.55
CA PRO A 40 -11.49 -13.72 32.93
C PRO A 40 -12.49 -12.61 32.50
N PRO A 41 -13.51 -12.94 31.68
CA PRO A 41 -14.24 -11.97 30.89
C PRO A 41 -15.44 -11.39 31.65
N THR A 42 -15.23 -10.37 32.50
CA THR A 42 -16.36 -9.55 32.99
C THR A 42 -15.94 -8.16 33.48
N VAL A 43 -15.33 -7.31 32.65
CA VAL A 43 -15.03 -5.91 33.04
C VAL A 43 -15.01 -4.96 31.83
N GLN A 44 -16.16 -4.64 31.23
CA GLN A 44 -16.22 -3.62 30.15
C GLN A 44 -16.33 -2.17 30.67
N GLY A 45 -16.66 -1.95 31.95
CA GLY A 45 -16.86 -0.61 32.53
C GLY A 45 -15.65 -0.01 33.25
N THR A 46 -14.72 -0.83 33.75
CA THR A 46 -13.59 -0.37 34.59
C THR A 46 -12.27 -0.23 33.81
N LEU A 47 -12.23 -0.74 32.56
CA LEU A 47 -11.09 -0.60 31.66
C LEU A 47 -10.95 0.83 31.10
N THR A 48 -12.06 1.53 30.84
CA THR A 48 -12.02 2.90 30.29
C THR A 48 -11.54 3.94 31.30
N SER A 49 -11.93 3.82 32.57
CA SER A 49 -11.48 4.73 33.62
C SER A 49 -10.00 4.54 33.99
N SER A 50 -9.54 3.28 34.07
CA SER A 50 -8.16 2.93 34.43
C SER A 50 -7.15 3.15 33.29
N LEU A 51 -7.54 2.91 32.01
CA LEU A 51 -6.75 3.38 30.86
C LEU A 51 -6.62 4.91 30.93
N SER A 52 -7.71 5.64 31.15
CA SER A 52 -7.65 7.11 31.17
C SER A 52 -6.74 7.68 32.28
N ALA A 53 -6.58 6.98 33.40
CA ALA A 53 -5.71 7.40 34.50
C ALA A 53 -4.24 7.04 34.26
N ARG A 54 -3.95 5.82 33.75
CA ARG A 54 -2.60 5.42 33.33
C ARG A 54 -2.09 6.30 32.19
N VAL A 55 -2.96 6.61 31.24
CA VAL A 55 -2.70 7.52 30.12
C VAL A 55 -2.47 8.94 30.59
N ARG A 56 -3.30 9.48 31.50
CA ARG A 56 -3.07 10.82 32.06
C ARG A 56 -1.76 10.92 32.81
N ARG A 57 -1.40 9.88 33.57
CA ARG A 57 -0.12 9.81 34.29
C ARG A 57 1.06 9.70 33.35
N PHE A 58 0.97 8.83 32.34
CA PHE A 58 1.96 8.72 31.28
C PHE A 58 2.10 10.04 30.48
N ARG A 59 0.99 10.70 30.14
CA ARG A 59 1.00 12.03 29.51
C ARG A 59 1.68 13.09 30.36
N ALA A 60 1.55 13.01 31.69
CA ALA A 60 2.24 13.93 32.60
C ALA A 60 3.74 13.63 32.72
N GLU A 61 4.12 12.35 32.82
CA GLU A 61 5.52 11.90 32.96
C GLU A 61 6.29 11.96 31.62
N ALA A 62 5.60 11.79 30.49
CA ALA A 62 6.13 11.83 29.13
C ALA A 62 5.74 13.13 28.36
N ALA A 63 5.18 14.14 29.03
CA ALA A 63 4.70 15.38 28.39
C ALA A 63 5.77 16.03 27.50
N TRP A 64 7.00 16.10 28.01
CA TRP A 64 8.13 16.75 27.35
C TRP A 64 8.58 16.03 26.06
N MET A 65 8.37 14.71 25.97
CA MET A 65 8.69 13.91 24.77
C MET A 65 7.51 13.70 23.83
N LEU A 66 6.28 13.73 24.37
CA LEU A 66 5.05 13.59 23.60
C LEU A 66 4.80 14.82 22.71
N GLN A 67 5.11 16.02 23.20
CA GLN A 67 4.92 17.26 22.44
C GLN A 67 5.71 17.29 21.11
N PRO A 68 7.01 16.93 21.07
CA PRO A 68 7.71 16.72 19.80
C PRO A 68 7.03 15.73 18.84
N LEU A 69 6.60 14.56 19.34
CA LEU A 69 5.95 13.53 18.53
C LEU A 69 4.60 14.01 17.96
N LEU A 70 3.78 14.65 18.80
CA LEU A 70 2.51 15.25 18.39
C LEU A 70 2.73 16.28 17.29
N ARG A 71 3.66 17.23 17.48
CA ARG A 71 3.95 18.26 16.47
C ARG A 71 4.41 17.68 15.14
N LEU A 72 5.23 16.64 15.15
CA LEU A 72 5.67 15.95 13.94
C LEU A 72 4.47 15.29 13.24
N ALA A 73 3.65 14.57 13.99
CA ALA A 73 2.46 13.91 13.42
C ALA A 73 1.41 14.91 12.92
N GLU A 74 1.21 16.04 13.60
CA GLU A 74 0.38 17.17 13.14
C GLU A 74 0.93 17.77 11.85
N THR A 75 2.25 17.97 11.78
CA THR A 75 2.93 18.48 10.58
C THR A 75 2.70 17.54 9.40
N TYR A 76 2.88 16.23 9.60
CA TYR A 76 2.60 15.22 8.57
C TYR A 76 1.13 15.25 8.12
N TYR A 77 0.19 15.24 9.08
CA TYR A 77 -1.24 15.24 8.79
C TYR A 77 -1.68 16.48 8.01
N ALA A 78 -1.18 17.66 8.39
CA ALA A 78 -1.39 18.91 7.66
C ALA A 78 -0.77 18.85 6.26
N GLN A 79 0.40 18.23 6.12
CA GLN A 79 1.13 18.13 4.87
C GLN A 79 0.63 17.04 3.93
N ALA A 80 -0.18 16.05 4.34
CA ALA A 80 -0.75 15.02 3.46
C ALA A 80 -1.76 15.57 2.39
N THR A 81 -1.60 16.84 1.96
CA THR A 81 -2.34 17.54 0.92
C THR A 81 -2.23 16.87 -0.44
N SER A 82 -1.14 16.15 -0.76
CA SER A 82 -0.99 15.44 -2.04
C SER A 82 -2.13 14.43 -2.25
N TYR A 83 -2.43 13.62 -1.23
CA TYR A 83 -3.53 12.67 -1.25
C TYR A 83 -4.89 13.36 -1.39
N ARG A 84 -5.11 14.49 -0.70
CA ARG A 84 -6.33 15.29 -0.85
C ARG A 84 -6.47 15.88 -2.25
N ALA A 85 -5.40 16.46 -2.78
CA ALA A 85 -5.36 17.09 -4.10
C ALA A 85 -5.70 16.09 -5.21
N MET A 86 -5.28 14.82 -5.09
CA MET A 86 -5.69 13.77 -6.02
C MET A 86 -7.20 13.54 -6.02
N LEU A 87 -7.81 13.47 -4.84
CA LEU A 87 -9.27 13.28 -4.70
C LEU A 87 -10.04 14.49 -5.26
N ASP A 88 -9.52 15.69 -5.06
CA ASP A 88 -10.08 16.93 -5.61
C ASP A 88 -9.96 16.99 -7.14
N GLN A 89 -8.92 16.38 -7.71
CA GLN A 89 -8.75 16.20 -9.15
C GLN A 89 -9.65 15.10 -9.74
N GLY A 90 -10.35 14.34 -8.90
CA GLY A 90 -11.29 13.30 -9.31
C GLY A 90 -10.70 11.89 -9.36
N TYR A 91 -9.44 11.70 -8.96
CA TYR A 91 -8.94 10.36 -8.67
C TYR A 91 -9.71 9.78 -7.48
N ASN A 92 -9.89 8.48 -7.50
CA ASN A 92 -10.80 7.84 -6.56
C ASN A 92 -10.24 6.48 -6.04
N MET A 93 -9.15 6.01 -6.65
CA MET A 93 -8.27 4.97 -6.11
C MET A 93 -6.86 5.56 -6.01
N ILE A 94 -6.22 5.45 -4.85
CA ILE A 94 -4.87 5.98 -4.63
C ILE A 94 -3.94 4.83 -4.27
N TYR A 95 -2.86 4.67 -5.02
CA TYR A 95 -1.80 3.71 -4.70
C TYR A 95 -0.91 4.28 -3.59
N GLY A 96 -1.32 4.01 -2.37
CA GLY A 96 -0.68 4.47 -1.15
C GLY A 96 -1.70 4.53 -0.01
N PRO A 97 -1.25 4.79 1.23
CA PRO A 97 0.16 4.99 1.60
C PRO A 97 0.99 3.69 1.52
N SER A 98 2.28 3.83 1.23
CA SER A 98 3.26 2.79 1.53
C SER A 98 3.30 2.52 3.04
N VAL A 99 3.04 1.27 3.42
CA VAL A 99 3.15 0.79 4.81
C VAL A 99 4.23 -0.29 4.94
N ASP A 100 5.09 -0.37 3.93
CA ASP A 100 6.31 -1.17 3.96
C ASP A 100 7.24 -0.72 5.08
N VAL A 101 7.92 -1.68 5.70
CA VAL A 101 8.91 -1.45 6.75
C VAL A 101 10.28 -1.98 6.32
N ALA A 102 11.33 -1.20 6.58
CA ALA A 102 12.70 -1.69 6.42
C ALA A 102 13.11 -2.46 7.67
N SER A 103 12.84 -3.75 7.76
CA SER A 103 13.34 -4.56 8.89
C SER A 103 14.81 -4.99 8.73
N GLY A 104 15.41 -5.55 9.79
CA GLY A 104 16.79 -6.03 9.82
C GLY A 104 17.80 -5.06 10.48
N SER A 105 19.09 -5.35 10.35
CA SER A 105 20.17 -4.50 10.88
C SER A 105 20.21 -3.15 10.18
N LYS A 106 20.80 -2.12 10.80
CA LYS A 106 20.91 -0.79 10.21
C LYS A 106 21.53 -0.82 8.81
N GLU A 107 22.58 -1.61 8.63
CA GLU A 107 23.27 -1.78 7.35
C GLU A 107 22.35 -2.38 6.28
N LYS A 108 21.56 -3.41 6.63
CA LYS A 108 20.59 -4.02 5.72
C LYS A 108 19.48 -3.03 5.34
N ARG A 109 18.98 -2.26 6.32
CA ARG A 109 17.95 -1.23 6.09
C ARG A 109 18.44 -0.16 5.13
N GLU A 110 19.64 0.36 5.35
CA GLU A 110 20.24 1.38 4.48
C GLU A 110 20.59 0.84 3.08
N GLN A 111 20.68 -0.49 2.92
CA GLN A 111 20.85 -1.15 1.64
C GLN A 111 19.55 -1.40 0.87
N SER A 112 18.39 -1.35 1.55
CA SER A 112 17.08 -1.55 0.93
C SER A 112 16.84 -0.56 -0.21
N THR A 113 16.29 -1.05 -1.32
CA THR A 113 15.96 -0.23 -2.49
C THR A 113 14.95 0.85 -2.13
N LEU A 114 13.86 0.49 -1.46
CA LEU A 114 12.83 1.46 -1.08
C LEU A 114 13.37 2.50 -0.09
N TRP A 115 14.29 2.10 0.79
CA TRP A 115 14.93 3.03 1.71
C TRP A 115 15.79 4.05 0.97
N LYS A 116 16.64 3.57 0.03
CA LYS A 116 17.49 4.41 -0.83
C LYS A 116 16.70 5.34 -1.73
N GLN A 117 15.55 4.88 -2.20
CA GLN A 117 14.61 5.66 -3.02
C GLN A 117 13.72 6.60 -2.20
N ASN A 118 13.89 6.68 -0.88
CA ASN A 118 13.02 7.47 0.00
C ASN A 118 11.52 7.14 -0.18
N ARG A 119 11.18 5.86 -0.34
CA ARG A 119 9.80 5.36 -0.41
C ARG A 119 9.32 4.70 0.90
N ILE A 120 10.26 4.45 1.82
CA ILE A 120 10.01 4.01 3.19
C ILE A 120 10.95 4.75 4.15
N HIS A 121 10.46 5.03 5.35
CA HIS A 121 11.13 5.95 6.28
C HIS A 121 11.19 5.44 7.71
N THR A 122 10.72 4.21 7.95
CA THR A 122 10.76 3.58 9.26
C THR A 122 11.01 2.09 9.16
N TRP A 123 11.52 1.53 10.24
CA TRP A 123 11.68 0.08 10.45
C TRP A 123 10.69 -0.48 11.47
N ARG A 124 9.83 0.38 12.00
CA ARG A 124 8.88 0.02 13.04
C ARG A 124 7.46 -0.07 12.47
N PRO A 125 6.82 -1.25 12.55
CA PRO A 125 5.44 -1.43 12.09
C PRO A 125 4.43 -0.47 12.73
N ASP A 126 4.61 -0.15 14.00
CA ASP A 126 3.74 0.75 14.77
C ASP A 126 3.75 2.18 14.20
N ILE A 127 4.93 2.68 13.82
CA ILE A 127 5.10 3.98 13.17
C ILE A 127 4.53 3.98 11.75
N ALA A 128 4.80 2.93 10.96
CA ALA A 128 4.21 2.80 9.62
C ALA A 128 2.68 2.82 9.68
N THR A 129 2.10 2.16 10.69
CA THR A 129 0.65 2.16 10.93
C THR A 129 0.12 3.53 11.32
N LEU A 130 0.80 4.25 12.21
CA LEU A 130 0.41 5.60 12.62
C LEU A 130 0.34 6.54 11.40
N PHE A 131 1.42 6.63 10.64
CA PHE A 131 1.49 7.56 9.52
C PHE A 131 0.55 7.15 8.38
N GLY A 132 0.46 5.85 8.06
CA GLY A 132 -0.54 5.36 7.11
C GLY A 132 -1.98 5.71 7.55
N SER A 133 -2.27 5.62 8.85
CA SER A 133 -3.58 5.99 9.39
C SER A 133 -3.85 7.49 9.27
N LEU A 134 -2.84 8.33 9.53
CA LEU A 134 -2.94 9.78 9.36
C LEU A 134 -3.17 10.15 7.90
N THR A 135 -2.52 9.46 6.95
CA THR A 135 -2.75 9.66 5.51
C THR A 135 -4.22 9.43 5.17
N VAL A 136 -4.78 8.26 5.53
CA VAL A 136 -6.18 7.92 5.20
C VAL A 136 -7.13 8.88 5.91
N ALA A 137 -6.91 9.14 7.21
CA ALA A 137 -7.74 10.07 8.00
C ALA A 137 -7.72 11.51 7.46
N SER A 138 -6.60 11.98 6.90
CA SER A 138 -6.49 13.34 6.33
C SER A 138 -7.44 13.58 5.16
N THR A 139 -7.94 12.49 4.55
CA THR A 139 -8.82 12.53 3.39
C THR A 139 -10.29 12.21 3.71
N GLN A 140 -10.62 11.83 4.95
CA GLN A 140 -11.99 11.42 5.30
C GLN A 140 -13.02 12.56 5.26
N ASN A 141 -12.56 13.80 5.40
CA ASN A 141 -13.41 15.00 5.37
C ASN A 141 -13.54 15.61 3.95
N THR A 142 -12.99 14.96 2.91
CA THR A 142 -13.18 15.42 1.53
C THR A 142 -14.58 15.05 1.05
N LYS A 143 -15.10 15.79 0.07
CA LYS A 143 -16.39 15.46 -0.57
C LYS A 143 -16.34 14.15 -1.37
N ASN A 144 -15.13 13.70 -1.74
CA ASN A 144 -14.87 12.54 -2.58
C ASN A 144 -14.12 11.47 -1.77
N PRO A 145 -14.82 10.49 -1.19
CA PRO A 145 -14.17 9.45 -0.40
C PRO A 145 -13.26 8.58 -1.28
N GLY A 146 -11.94 8.66 -1.07
CA GLY A 146 -10.95 7.84 -1.77
C GLY A 146 -10.93 6.38 -1.34
N PHE A 147 -10.50 5.49 -2.23
CA PHE A 147 -10.13 4.11 -1.93
C PHE A 147 -8.60 3.98 -1.94
N PHE A 148 -8.00 3.62 -0.82
CA PHE A 148 -6.54 3.58 -0.65
C PHE A 148 -5.99 2.18 -0.83
N ILE A 149 -4.91 2.01 -1.58
CA ILE A 149 -4.25 0.73 -1.77
C ILE A 149 -2.95 0.72 -0.97
N LEU A 150 -2.94 -0.03 0.13
CA LEU A 150 -1.76 -0.23 0.97
C LEU A 150 -0.74 -1.07 0.22
N LYS A 151 0.54 -0.68 0.23
CA LYS A 151 1.58 -1.38 -0.54
C LYS A 151 2.91 -1.52 0.21
N HIS A 152 3.72 -2.56 -0.06
CA HIS A 152 3.46 -3.74 -0.90
C HIS A 152 3.53 -5.02 -0.04
N ALA A 153 2.42 -5.74 0.06
CA ALA A 153 2.38 -6.99 0.82
C ALA A 153 3.19 -8.11 0.12
N PRO A 154 3.81 -9.04 0.87
CA PRO A 154 3.78 -9.16 2.34
C PRO A 154 4.90 -8.36 3.04
N GLY A 155 5.57 -7.43 2.35
CA GLY A 155 6.65 -6.61 2.89
C GLY A 155 7.78 -6.47 1.88
N TYR A 156 7.86 -5.33 1.21
CA TYR A 156 8.86 -5.05 0.17
C TYR A 156 10.07 -4.24 0.70
N GLY A 157 9.92 -3.67 1.90
CA GLY A 157 10.83 -2.67 2.44
C GLY A 157 12.22 -3.18 2.85
N THR A 158 12.47 -4.48 2.88
CA THR A 158 13.72 -5.11 3.31
C THR A 158 14.63 -5.52 2.17
N LEU A 159 14.14 -5.44 0.94
CA LEU A 159 14.79 -5.99 -0.23
C LEU A 159 15.87 -5.05 -0.75
N THR A 160 17.06 -5.60 -0.98
CA THR A 160 18.25 -4.84 -1.42
C THR A 160 18.41 -4.77 -2.94
N GLY A 161 17.45 -5.30 -3.71
CA GLY A 161 17.39 -5.24 -5.17
C GLY A 161 16.04 -4.68 -5.64
N SER A 162 16.06 -3.80 -6.66
CA SER A 162 14.82 -3.26 -7.24
C SER A 162 14.22 -4.26 -8.22
N LEU A 163 12.96 -4.65 -8.04
CA LEU A 163 12.22 -5.41 -9.06
C LEU A 163 12.26 -4.68 -10.41
N GLU A 164 12.18 -3.36 -10.45
CA GLU A 164 12.15 -2.59 -11.71
C GLU A 164 13.46 -2.64 -12.50
N SER A 165 14.61 -2.84 -11.84
CA SER A 165 15.93 -2.86 -12.49
C SER A 165 16.59 -4.24 -12.50
N CYS A 166 15.99 -5.25 -11.86
CA CYS A 166 16.56 -6.58 -11.76
C CYS A 166 15.94 -7.53 -12.79
N MET A 167 16.79 -8.21 -13.57
CA MET A 167 16.38 -9.28 -14.50
C MET A 167 15.97 -10.58 -13.78
N ASN A 168 15.92 -10.58 -12.44
CA ASN A 168 15.54 -11.71 -11.61
C ASN A 168 14.63 -11.19 -10.49
N PHE A 169 13.66 -12.00 -10.05
CA PHE A 169 12.84 -11.64 -8.90
C PHE A 169 13.68 -11.44 -7.64
N ALA A 170 13.27 -10.45 -6.85
CA ALA A 170 13.70 -10.39 -5.46
C ALA A 170 13.12 -11.60 -4.70
N VAL A 171 13.94 -12.17 -3.82
CA VAL A 171 13.57 -13.30 -2.98
C VAL A 171 13.64 -12.83 -1.53
N ASP A 172 12.53 -12.96 -0.81
CA ASP A 172 12.49 -12.78 0.63
C ASP A 172 12.61 -14.14 1.32
N ALA A 173 13.81 -14.43 1.84
CA ALA A 173 14.14 -15.69 2.50
C ALA A 173 14.01 -15.62 4.03
N ARG A 174 13.36 -14.59 4.57
CA ARG A 174 13.14 -14.44 6.01
C ARG A 174 12.12 -15.47 6.53
N SER A 175 12.12 -15.63 7.84
CA SER A 175 11.14 -16.46 8.53
C SER A 175 9.72 -15.90 8.40
N SER A 176 8.72 -16.77 8.53
CA SER A 176 7.30 -16.37 8.50
C SER A 176 6.95 -15.38 9.60
N ASP A 177 7.58 -15.47 10.78
CA ASP A 177 7.41 -14.51 11.89
C ASP A 177 7.90 -13.11 11.53
N GLU A 178 9.06 -13.01 10.87
CA GLU A 178 9.59 -11.72 10.41
C GLU A 178 8.73 -11.10 9.32
N ILE A 179 8.19 -11.93 8.42
CA ILE A 179 7.26 -11.46 7.38
C ILE A 179 5.92 -11.03 8.00
N LEU A 180 5.42 -11.77 8.98
CA LEU A 180 4.19 -11.45 9.70
C LEU A 180 4.27 -10.09 10.41
N ARG A 181 5.45 -9.76 10.95
CA ARG A 181 5.72 -8.45 11.53
C ARG A 181 5.54 -7.33 10.51
N ASP A 182 5.99 -7.53 9.28
CA ASP A 182 5.88 -6.54 8.20
C ASP A 182 4.45 -6.48 7.62
N VAL A 183 3.63 -7.51 7.81
CA VAL A 183 2.18 -7.51 7.49
C VAL A 183 1.33 -6.81 8.55
N THR A 184 1.85 -6.61 9.77
CA THR A 184 1.11 -5.99 10.88
C THR A 184 0.48 -4.64 10.52
N PRO A 185 1.18 -3.70 9.83
CA PRO A 185 0.57 -2.43 9.42
C PRO A 185 -0.61 -2.61 8.47
N PHE A 186 -0.56 -3.59 7.57
CA PHE A 186 -1.67 -3.87 6.66
C PHE A 186 -2.90 -4.36 7.42
N ARG A 187 -2.72 -5.27 8.38
CA ARG A 187 -3.80 -5.77 9.24
C ARG A 187 -4.44 -4.64 10.03
N GLU A 188 -3.64 -3.86 10.76
CA GLU A 188 -4.17 -2.79 11.61
C GLU A 188 -4.90 -1.71 10.79
N MET A 189 -4.41 -1.38 9.60
CA MET A 189 -5.08 -0.45 8.68
C MET A 189 -6.41 -1.02 8.16
N VAL A 190 -6.45 -2.29 7.76
CA VAL A 190 -7.67 -2.98 7.33
C VAL A 190 -8.70 -3.04 8.45
N GLU A 191 -8.29 -3.36 9.67
CA GLU A 191 -9.20 -3.41 10.84
C GLU A 191 -9.71 -2.03 11.24
N ARG A 192 -8.87 -1.00 11.14
CA ARG A 192 -9.22 0.38 11.52
C ARG A 192 -10.17 1.04 10.54
N PHE A 193 -9.93 0.91 9.24
CA PHE A 193 -10.70 1.63 8.20
C PHE A 193 -11.74 0.73 7.51
N GLY A 194 -11.57 -0.58 7.56
CA GLY A 194 -12.45 -1.55 6.93
C GLY A 194 -12.19 -1.75 5.42
N PRO A 195 -12.70 -2.86 4.85
CA PRO A 195 -12.37 -3.33 3.49
C PRO A 195 -12.94 -2.46 2.37
N ARG A 196 -13.80 -1.49 2.69
CA ARG A 196 -14.39 -0.54 1.72
C ARG A 196 -13.59 0.76 1.59
N HIS A 197 -12.64 1.00 2.49
CA HIS A 197 -11.78 2.19 2.50
C HIS A 197 -10.35 1.86 2.05
N VAL A 198 -9.86 0.67 2.39
CA VAL A 198 -8.51 0.22 2.08
C VAL A 198 -8.50 -1.13 1.34
N GLY A 199 -7.64 -1.23 0.35
CA GLY A 199 -7.24 -2.45 -0.36
C GLY A 199 -5.75 -2.74 -0.14
N VAL A 200 -5.27 -3.87 -0.63
CA VAL A 200 -3.87 -4.29 -0.47
C VAL A 200 -3.26 -4.62 -1.82
N MET A 201 -2.13 -3.99 -2.14
CA MET A 201 -1.28 -4.32 -3.27
C MET A 201 -0.29 -5.42 -2.88
N VAL A 202 -0.22 -6.47 -3.69
CA VAL A 202 0.71 -7.59 -3.51
C VAL A 202 1.86 -7.52 -4.50
N SER A 203 3.08 -7.73 -4.00
CA SER A 203 4.31 -7.62 -4.77
C SER A 203 4.62 -8.86 -5.62
N GLY A 204 5.52 -8.69 -6.60
CA GLY A 204 6.11 -9.78 -7.40
C GLY A 204 7.25 -10.55 -6.71
N VAL A 205 7.48 -10.33 -5.41
CA VAL A 205 8.57 -10.97 -4.65
C VAL A 205 8.31 -12.46 -4.49
N VAL A 206 9.36 -13.27 -4.55
CA VAL A 206 9.26 -14.69 -4.21
C VAL A 206 9.47 -14.85 -2.70
N VAL A 207 8.56 -15.53 -2.02
CA VAL A 207 8.61 -15.75 -0.57
C VAL A 207 8.56 -17.26 -0.27
N PRO A 208 9.70 -17.97 -0.36
CA PRO A 208 9.72 -19.44 -0.31
C PRO A 208 9.05 -20.03 0.93
N GLU A 209 9.23 -19.37 2.08
CA GLU A 209 8.67 -19.79 3.37
C GLU A 209 7.15 -19.87 3.37
N LEU A 210 6.48 -19.03 2.57
CA LEU A 210 5.02 -19.03 2.45
C LEU A 210 4.53 -19.99 1.34
N HIS A 211 5.45 -20.57 0.55
CA HIS A 211 5.18 -21.32 -0.68
C HIS A 211 5.62 -22.79 -0.62
N LEU A 212 6.03 -23.32 0.55
CA LEU A 212 6.75 -24.60 0.73
C LEU A 212 6.11 -25.87 0.12
N GLU A 213 4.86 -25.82 -0.37
CA GLU A 213 4.15 -26.97 -0.96
C GLU A 213 3.56 -26.69 -2.36
N GLU A 214 3.89 -25.56 -3.01
CA GLU A 214 3.40 -25.31 -4.37
C GLU A 214 4.08 -26.24 -5.38
N SER A 215 3.27 -27.03 -6.10
CA SER A 215 3.71 -28.01 -7.10
C SER A 215 4.30 -27.40 -8.37
N SER A 216 4.37 -26.06 -8.47
CA SER A 216 5.03 -25.36 -9.56
C SER A 216 6.54 -25.55 -9.41
N GLY A 217 7.19 -26.26 -10.33
CA GLY A 217 8.61 -26.63 -10.30
C GLY A 217 9.62 -25.45 -10.37
N GLY A 218 9.43 -24.39 -9.59
CA GLY A 218 10.27 -23.21 -9.49
C GLY A 218 9.71 -22.15 -8.54
N PRO A 219 10.49 -21.09 -8.27
CA PRO A 219 10.07 -20.00 -7.40
C PRO A 219 8.89 -19.22 -8.01
N THR A 220 7.76 -19.18 -7.29
CA THR A 220 6.54 -18.46 -7.70
C THR A 220 6.49 -17.08 -7.03
N PRO A 221 6.23 -16.00 -7.78
CA PRO A 221 5.96 -14.67 -7.21
C PRO A 221 4.75 -14.70 -6.27
N PHE A 222 4.81 -13.94 -5.18
CA PHE A 222 3.78 -13.91 -4.15
C PHE A 222 2.40 -13.53 -4.72
N ALA A 223 2.33 -12.54 -5.61
CA ALA A 223 1.11 -12.16 -6.31
C ALA A 223 0.44 -13.32 -7.08
N LEU A 224 1.19 -14.34 -7.47
CA LEU A 224 0.71 -15.51 -8.23
C LEU A 224 0.52 -16.76 -7.36
N SER A 225 0.91 -16.70 -6.07
CA SER A 225 0.81 -17.84 -5.15
C SER A 225 -0.56 -17.90 -4.50
N SER A 226 -1.33 -18.95 -4.78
CA SER A 226 -2.64 -19.14 -4.14
C SER A 226 -2.52 -19.32 -2.63
N ARG A 227 -1.44 -19.98 -2.18
CA ARG A 227 -1.17 -20.16 -0.75
C ARG A 227 -0.72 -18.85 -0.09
N GLY A 228 0.16 -18.09 -0.74
CA GLY A 228 0.60 -16.78 -0.28
C GLY A 228 -0.58 -15.81 -0.12
N ILE A 229 -1.47 -15.73 -1.10
CA ILE A 229 -2.66 -14.86 -1.02
C ILE A 229 -3.66 -15.36 0.03
N ALA A 230 -3.89 -16.67 0.15
CA ALA A 230 -4.75 -17.22 1.20
C ALA A 230 -4.19 -16.93 2.60
N TRP A 231 -2.87 -17.04 2.78
CA TRP A 231 -2.17 -16.66 3.99
C TRP A 231 -2.36 -15.17 4.27
N LEU A 232 -2.11 -14.28 3.29
CA LEU A 232 -2.29 -12.84 3.46
C LEU A 232 -3.72 -12.52 3.89
N ARG A 233 -4.74 -13.05 3.22
CA ARG A 233 -6.15 -12.82 3.57
C ARG A 233 -6.50 -13.29 4.98
N LYS A 234 -5.84 -14.31 5.51
CA LYS A 234 -5.97 -14.72 6.91
C LYS A 234 -5.28 -13.72 7.84
N GLU A 235 -4.07 -13.31 7.50
CA GLU A 235 -3.26 -12.40 8.32
C GLU A 235 -3.74 -10.95 8.30
N LEU A 236 -4.61 -10.56 7.36
CA LEU A 236 -5.34 -9.28 7.36
C LEU A 236 -6.51 -9.23 8.37
N GLY A 237 -6.71 -10.28 9.16
CA GLY A 237 -7.67 -10.29 10.26
C GLY A 237 -9.12 -10.52 9.82
N ALA A 238 -10.07 -10.03 10.62
CA ALA A 238 -11.51 -10.34 10.47
C ALA A 238 -12.08 -9.95 9.09
N TYR A 239 -11.55 -8.88 8.49
CA TYR A 239 -12.00 -8.37 7.20
C TYR A 239 -11.17 -8.87 6.01
N GLY A 240 -10.10 -9.65 6.22
CA GLY A 240 -9.17 -10.00 5.15
C GLY A 240 -9.78 -10.76 3.96
N LYS A 241 -10.89 -11.48 4.19
CA LYS A 241 -11.66 -12.12 3.10
C LYS A 241 -12.46 -11.14 2.24
N GLU A 242 -12.74 -9.93 2.73
CA GLU A 242 -13.54 -8.90 2.06
C GLU A 242 -12.67 -7.82 1.40
N VAL A 243 -11.41 -7.68 1.84
CA VAL A 243 -10.45 -6.74 1.27
C VAL A 243 -10.20 -7.04 -0.22
N VAL A 244 -10.21 -5.97 -1.03
CA VAL A 244 -9.76 -6.06 -2.43
C VAL A 244 -8.25 -6.21 -2.46
N VAL A 245 -7.79 -7.32 -3.04
CA VAL A 245 -6.36 -7.59 -3.28
C VAL A 245 -6.05 -7.29 -4.74
N ILE A 246 -5.06 -6.43 -4.97
CA ILE A 246 -4.63 -5.98 -6.29
C ILE A 246 -3.15 -6.31 -6.48
N THR A 247 -2.70 -6.64 -7.69
CA THR A 247 -1.27 -6.83 -7.94
C THR A 247 -0.53 -5.50 -8.06
N ASP A 248 0.78 -5.53 -7.83
CA ASP A 248 1.70 -4.57 -8.44
C ASP A 248 1.72 -4.75 -9.99
N ASP A 249 2.50 -3.96 -10.73
CA ASP A 249 2.53 -4.02 -12.20
C ASP A 249 3.03 -5.38 -12.72
N MET A 250 2.10 -6.21 -13.18
CA MET A 250 2.40 -7.52 -13.78
C MET A 250 2.97 -7.41 -15.20
N GLY A 251 2.96 -6.20 -15.78
CA GLY A 251 3.66 -5.84 -16.99
C GLY A 251 5.15 -5.54 -16.76
N ALA A 252 5.61 -5.37 -15.53
CA ALA A 252 6.98 -4.96 -15.27
C ALA A 252 8.01 -5.93 -15.88
N PRO A 253 9.14 -5.43 -16.43
CA PRO A 253 10.16 -6.25 -17.10
C PRO A 253 10.69 -7.43 -16.28
N VAL A 254 10.68 -7.33 -14.95
CA VAL A 254 11.12 -8.38 -14.02
C VAL A 254 10.36 -9.70 -14.17
N PHE A 255 9.11 -9.64 -14.60
CA PHE A 255 8.31 -10.86 -14.79
C PHE A 255 8.61 -11.56 -16.12
N PHE A 256 9.27 -10.90 -17.08
CA PHE A 256 9.51 -11.47 -18.41
C PHE A 256 10.37 -12.74 -18.38
N PRO A 257 11.52 -12.77 -17.67
CA PRO A 257 12.34 -13.98 -17.58
C PRO A 257 11.59 -15.15 -16.94
N TYR A 258 10.71 -14.86 -15.97
CA TYR A 258 9.86 -15.87 -15.34
C TYR A 258 8.85 -16.46 -16.32
N TYR A 259 8.10 -15.62 -17.04
CA TYR A 259 7.16 -16.13 -18.04
C TYR A 259 7.86 -16.92 -19.13
N LYS A 260 9.04 -16.47 -19.61
CA LYS A 260 9.85 -17.24 -20.56
C LYS A 260 10.26 -18.62 -20.04
N LYS A 261 10.56 -18.73 -18.73
CA LYS A 261 10.87 -20.00 -18.09
C LYS A 261 9.63 -20.89 -17.96
N MET A 262 8.49 -20.33 -17.55
CA MET A 262 7.25 -21.08 -17.27
C MET A 262 6.52 -21.52 -18.55
N LEU A 263 6.54 -20.69 -19.59
CA LEU A 263 5.83 -20.93 -20.86
C LEU A 263 6.72 -21.64 -21.89
N GLY A 264 8.03 -21.76 -21.62
CA GLY A 264 9.00 -22.31 -22.54
C GLY A 264 9.43 -21.33 -23.65
N LYS A 265 10.54 -21.63 -24.32
CA LYS A 265 11.04 -20.82 -25.43
C LYS A 265 10.27 -21.13 -26.71
N LYS A 266 9.11 -20.53 -26.96
CA LYS A 266 8.50 -20.53 -28.30
C LYS A 266 7.84 -19.21 -28.67
N SER A 267 7.94 -18.93 -29.97
CA SER A 267 7.19 -17.96 -30.79
C SER A 267 7.48 -16.46 -30.64
N ASN A 268 7.08 -15.74 -31.69
CA ASN A 268 7.19 -14.29 -31.83
C ASN A 268 6.53 -13.55 -30.65
N GLU A 269 6.86 -12.27 -30.50
CA GLU A 269 6.45 -11.44 -29.37
C GLU A 269 4.93 -11.44 -29.12
N PHE A 270 4.12 -11.54 -30.17
CA PHE A 270 2.66 -11.56 -30.06
C PHE A 270 2.11 -12.81 -29.37
N VAL A 271 2.55 -14.01 -29.75
CA VAL A 271 2.08 -15.26 -29.12
C VAL A 271 2.51 -15.31 -27.66
N PHE A 272 3.74 -14.87 -27.37
CA PHE A 272 4.24 -14.79 -26.00
C PHE A 272 3.36 -13.88 -25.12
N GLN A 273 2.88 -12.75 -25.66
CA GLN A 273 1.96 -11.86 -24.96
C GLN A 273 0.61 -12.53 -24.65
N GLN A 274 0.02 -13.27 -25.58
CA GLN A 274 -1.23 -14.00 -25.34
C GLN A 274 -1.07 -15.10 -24.28
N GLU A 275 0.00 -15.90 -24.37
CA GLU A 275 0.28 -16.94 -23.38
C GLU A 275 0.54 -16.35 -21.98
N ARG A 276 1.19 -15.17 -21.92
CA ARG A 276 1.38 -14.41 -20.68
C ARG A 276 0.04 -14.00 -20.07
N TRP A 277 -0.87 -13.41 -20.85
CA TRP A 277 -2.21 -13.05 -20.36
C TRP A 277 -2.99 -14.26 -19.87
N ARG A 278 -2.95 -15.37 -20.62
CA ARG A 278 -3.61 -16.62 -20.23
C ARG A 278 -3.08 -17.14 -18.91
N TYR A 279 -1.75 -17.18 -18.76
CA TYR A 279 -1.12 -17.62 -17.53
C TYR A 279 -1.48 -16.70 -16.36
N LEU A 280 -1.33 -15.39 -16.52
CA LEU A 280 -1.65 -14.39 -15.51
C LEU A 280 -3.09 -14.47 -15.04
N LEU A 281 -4.05 -14.44 -15.98
CA LEU A 281 -5.47 -14.46 -15.66
C LEU A 281 -5.86 -15.74 -14.91
N LYS A 282 -5.32 -16.89 -15.33
CA LYS A 282 -5.52 -18.16 -14.65
C LYS A 282 -4.95 -18.15 -13.23
N GLN A 283 -3.66 -17.82 -13.08
CA GLN A 283 -2.99 -17.88 -11.78
C GLN A 283 -3.57 -16.87 -10.78
N LEU A 284 -3.80 -15.63 -11.20
CA LEU A 284 -4.36 -14.58 -10.34
C LEU A 284 -5.80 -14.88 -9.91
N THR A 285 -6.63 -15.41 -10.83
CA THR A 285 -8.00 -15.81 -10.47
C THR A 285 -8.01 -16.98 -9.50
N ASN A 286 -7.15 -17.97 -9.70
CA ASN A 286 -7.02 -19.11 -8.78
C ASN A 286 -6.45 -18.71 -7.41
N ALA A 287 -5.58 -17.70 -7.38
CA ALA A 287 -5.04 -17.14 -6.16
C ALA A 287 -6.03 -16.25 -5.38
N ASP A 288 -7.26 -16.06 -5.86
CA ASP A 288 -8.25 -15.12 -5.27
C ASP A 288 -7.73 -13.68 -5.24
N VAL A 289 -6.93 -13.27 -6.24
CA VAL A 289 -6.56 -11.86 -6.47
C VAL A 289 -7.70 -11.17 -7.21
N ASP A 290 -8.14 -10.01 -6.74
CA ASP A 290 -9.32 -9.35 -7.24
C ASP A 290 -9.06 -8.54 -8.50
N MET A 291 -7.94 -7.80 -8.54
CA MET A 291 -7.57 -6.94 -9.65
C MET A 291 -6.10 -7.12 -10.06
N MET A 292 -5.82 -6.98 -11.35
CA MET A 292 -4.47 -6.98 -11.92
C MET A 292 -4.13 -5.60 -12.46
N VAL A 293 -2.99 -5.07 -12.04
CA VAL A 293 -2.35 -3.90 -12.65
C VAL A 293 -1.43 -4.36 -13.77
N TYR A 294 -1.50 -3.70 -14.92
CA TYR A 294 -0.70 -4.07 -16.09
C TYR A 294 -0.36 -2.87 -16.98
N PHE A 295 0.92 -2.50 -17.05
CA PHE A 295 1.39 -1.28 -17.73
C PHE A 295 2.20 -1.51 -19.02
N ASP A 296 2.62 -2.73 -19.38
CA ASP A 296 3.59 -2.96 -20.48
C ASP A 296 3.03 -3.00 -21.92
N ALA A 297 3.42 -2.02 -22.76
CA ALA A 297 3.40 -1.72 -24.24
C ALA A 297 2.10 -1.43 -25.09
N PRO A 298 2.14 -0.76 -26.27
CA PRO A 298 0.97 -0.29 -27.10
C PRO A 298 0.64 -1.15 -28.37
N PRO A 299 -0.39 -0.87 -29.23
CA PRO A 299 -1.80 -0.48 -28.97
C PRO A 299 -2.89 -1.38 -29.67
N THR A 300 -4.18 -1.14 -29.33
CA THR A 300 -5.48 -1.57 -29.92
C THR A 300 -6.16 -2.90 -29.57
N GLN A 301 -5.53 -4.08 -29.59
CA GLN A 301 -6.29 -5.36 -29.44
C GLN A 301 -6.35 -5.97 -28.03
N ARG A 302 -5.85 -5.27 -26.99
CA ARG A 302 -5.54 -5.91 -25.70
C ARG A 302 -6.72 -6.20 -24.80
N LEU A 303 -7.67 -5.26 -24.66
CA LEU A 303 -8.86 -5.54 -23.86
C LEU A 303 -9.62 -6.71 -24.48
N GLN A 304 -9.83 -6.69 -25.81
CA GLN A 304 -10.48 -7.80 -26.49
C GLN A 304 -9.70 -9.11 -26.35
N THR A 305 -8.37 -9.11 -26.52
CA THR A 305 -7.52 -10.30 -26.31
C THR A 305 -7.63 -10.83 -24.88
N TYR A 306 -7.60 -9.95 -23.87
CA TYR A 306 -7.78 -10.32 -22.47
C TYR A 306 -9.15 -10.94 -22.22
N LEU A 307 -10.21 -10.35 -22.78
CA LEU A 307 -11.57 -10.87 -22.69
C LEU A 307 -11.72 -12.22 -23.40
N ASP A 308 -11.14 -12.38 -24.59
CA ASP A 308 -11.16 -13.63 -25.37
C ASP A 308 -10.48 -14.76 -24.60
N ILE A 309 -9.27 -14.52 -24.08
CA ILE A 309 -8.53 -15.47 -23.24
C ILE A 309 -9.34 -15.84 -21.99
N GLY A 310 -9.98 -14.87 -21.34
CA GLY A 310 -10.81 -15.14 -20.17
C GLY A 310 -12.04 -16.00 -20.48
N ARG A 311 -12.68 -15.79 -21.64
CA ARG A 311 -13.77 -16.64 -22.11
C ARG A 311 -13.30 -18.05 -22.41
N GLU A 312 -12.13 -18.21 -23.02
CA GLU A 312 -11.54 -19.53 -23.28
C GLU A 312 -11.23 -20.28 -21.97
N LEU A 313 -10.66 -19.60 -20.96
CA LEU A 313 -10.37 -20.19 -19.65
C LEU A 313 -11.64 -20.60 -18.89
N LEU A 314 -12.74 -19.84 -19.02
CA LEU A 314 -14.03 -20.21 -18.46
C LEU A 314 -14.64 -21.40 -19.20
N ALA A 315 -14.58 -21.40 -20.53
CA ALA A 315 -15.10 -22.49 -21.35
C ALA A 315 -14.35 -23.81 -21.11
N SER A 316 -13.05 -23.76 -20.81
CA SER A 316 -12.24 -24.93 -20.44
C SER A 316 -12.40 -25.35 -18.97
N GLY A 317 -13.05 -24.55 -18.13
CA GLY A 317 -13.17 -24.78 -16.69
C GLY A 317 -11.87 -24.55 -15.90
N GLU A 318 -10.86 -23.95 -16.51
CA GLU A 318 -9.59 -23.60 -15.84
C GLU A 318 -9.74 -22.46 -14.83
N ILE A 319 -10.76 -21.62 -15.03
CA ILE A 319 -11.32 -20.71 -14.03
C ILE A 319 -12.84 -20.85 -14.03
N THR A 320 -13.47 -20.50 -12.92
CA THR A 320 -14.94 -20.59 -12.75
C THR A 320 -15.57 -19.21 -12.71
N ARG A 321 -16.85 -19.13 -13.10
CA ARG A 321 -17.61 -17.89 -13.02
C ARG A 321 -17.74 -17.44 -11.56
N GLU A 322 -17.93 -18.37 -10.63
CA GLU A 322 -18.05 -18.12 -9.20
C GLU A 322 -16.82 -17.41 -8.63
N GLN A 323 -15.61 -17.79 -9.06
CA GLN A 323 -14.37 -17.10 -8.68
C GLN A 323 -14.38 -15.64 -9.16
N LEU A 324 -14.79 -15.39 -10.40
CA LEU A 324 -14.90 -14.02 -10.94
C LEU A 324 -15.94 -13.20 -10.17
N GLU A 325 -17.13 -13.75 -9.98
CA GLU A 325 -18.23 -13.09 -9.26
C GLU A 325 -17.84 -12.71 -7.83
N LYS A 326 -17.11 -13.59 -7.13
CA LYS A 326 -16.60 -13.31 -5.77
C LYS A 326 -15.66 -12.11 -5.75
N SER A 327 -14.70 -12.03 -6.66
CA SER A 327 -13.81 -10.87 -6.77
C SER A 327 -14.56 -9.61 -7.13
N VAL A 328 -15.43 -9.68 -8.14
CA VAL A 328 -16.20 -8.53 -8.60
C VAL A 328 -17.14 -8.02 -7.51
N PHE A 329 -17.70 -8.89 -6.68
CA PHE A 329 -18.51 -8.47 -5.54
C PHE A 329 -17.73 -7.57 -4.57
N ARG A 330 -16.47 -7.92 -4.23
CA ARG A 330 -15.61 -7.08 -3.37
C ARG A 330 -15.34 -5.72 -4.02
N ILE A 331 -15.02 -5.73 -5.31
CA ILE A 331 -14.76 -4.51 -6.10
C ILE A 331 -15.99 -3.60 -6.12
N LEU A 332 -17.17 -4.14 -6.42
CA LEU A 332 -18.40 -3.35 -6.46
C LEU A 332 -18.84 -2.88 -5.06
N ALA A 333 -18.51 -3.60 -3.99
CA ALA A 333 -18.77 -3.16 -2.62
C ALA A 333 -18.00 -1.88 -2.26
N VAL A 334 -16.75 -1.74 -2.75
CA VAL A 334 -15.99 -0.49 -2.65
C VAL A 334 -16.66 0.61 -3.50
N LYS A 335 -16.97 0.32 -4.76
CA LYS A 335 -17.59 1.31 -5.67
C LYS A 335 -18.94 1.80 -5.17
N ARG A 336 -19.77 0.94 -4.56
CA ARG A 336 -21.06 1.32 -3.96
C ARG A 336 -20.90 2.40 -2.88
N ARG A 337 -19.83 2.35 -2.08
CA ARG A 337 -19.54 3.38 -1.08
C ARG A 337 -19.30 4.74 -1.73
N MET A 338 -18.59 4.73 -2.86
CA MET A 338 -18.18 5.95 -3.57
C MET A 338 -19.30 6.52 -4.44
N TYR A 339 -20.18 5.66 -4.94
CA TYR A 339 -21.32 6.01 -5.79
C TYR A 339 -22.64 5.48 -5.20
N PRO A 340 -23.06 5.96 -4.02
CA PRO A 340 -24.18 5.40 -3.27
C PRO A 340 -25.53 5.58 -3.97
N SER A 341 -25.65 6.51 -4.92
CA SER A 341 -26.87 6.74 -5.70
C SER A 341 -26.90 5.99 -7.03
N HIS A 342 -25.84 5.24 -7.38
CA HIS A 342 -25.76 4.55 -8.67
C HIS A 342 -26.70 3.34 -8.70
N SER A 343 -27.59 3.27 -9.68
CA SER A 343 -28.65 2.25 -9.75
C SER A 343 -28.10 0.83 -9.80
N ARG A 344 -27.08 0.57 -10.63
CA ARG A 344 -26.38 -0.75 -10.70
C ARG A 344 -25.61 -1.14 -9.44
N LEU A 345 -25.49 -0.28 -8.42
CA LEU A 345 -24.73 -0.60 -7.21
C LEU A 345 -25.64 -0.78 -5.98
N GLN A 346 -26.96 -0.66 -6.14
CA GLN A 346 -27.92 -0.84 -5.03
C GLN A 346 -28.02 -2.30 -4.58
N ASP A 347 -28.20 -3.20 -5.54
CA ASP A 347 -28.20 -4.65 -5.31
C ASP A 347 -26.97 -5.29 -5.98
N LEU A 348 -25.92 -5.47 -5.18
CA LEU A 348 -24.66 -6.03 -5.65
C LEU A 348 -24.79 -7.50 -6.05
N HIS A 349 -25.61 -8.28 -5.35
CA HIS A 349 -25.77 -9.70 -5.68
C HIS A 349 -26.47 -9.86 -7.01
N GLN A 350 -27.60 -9.16 -7.21
CA GLN A 350 -28.31 -9.19 -8.48
C GLN A 350 -27.42 -8.65 -9.60
N THR A 351 -26.70 -7.55 -9.37
CA THR A 351 -25.83 -6.94 -10.38
C THR A 351 -24.74 -7.90 -10.81
N VAL A 352 -23.98 -8.48 -9.88
CA VAL A 352 -22.90 -9.43 -10.20
C VAL A 352 -23.43 -10.65 -10.95
N LYS A 353 -24.58 -11.19 -10.53
CA LYS A 353 -25.19 -12.34 -11.22
C LYS A 353 -25.67 -12.00 -12.62
N ALA A 354 -26.17 -10.79 -12.85
CA ALA A 354 -26.63 -10.32 -14.16
C ALA A 354 -25.50 -9.88 -15.10
N MET A 355 -24.30 -9.62 -14.60
CA MET A 355 -23.16 -9.19 -15.42
C MET A 355 -22.77 -10.25 -16.43
N ARG A 356 -22.48 -9.81 -17.65
CA ARG A 356 -21.88 -10.68 -18.68
C ARG A 356 -20.47 -11.08 -18.26
N VAL A 357 -19.97 -12.17 -18.80
CA VAL A 357 -18.61 -12.66 -18.52
C VAL A 357 -17.57 -11.59 -18.80
N GLU A 358 -17.76 -10.83 -19.88
CA GLU A 358 -16.87 -9.76 -20.29
C GLU A 358 -16.83 -8.62 -19.26
N GLU A 359 -17.97 -8.27 -18.67
CA GLU A 359 -18.03 -7.26 -17.62
C GLU A 359 -17.35 -7.77 -16.34
N LEU A 360 -17.52 -9.06 -15.98
CA LEU A 360 -16.84 -9.65 -14.82
C LEU A 360 -15.31 -9.64 -15.00
N LEU A 361 -14.82 -10.02 -16.18
CA LEU A 361 -13.40 -9.99 -16.51
C LEU A 361 -12.87 -8.55 -16.53
N ALA A 362 -13.57 -7.62 -17.16
CA ALA A 362 -13.16 -6.21 -17.24
C ALA A 362 -12.99 -5.58 -15.85
N GLN A 363 -13.85 -5.90 -14.88
CA GLN A 363 -13.72 -5.40 -13.51
C GLN A 363 -12.43 -5.83 -12.81
N LYS A 364 -11.82 -6.96 -13.21
CA LYS A 364 -10.56 -7.46 -12.63
C LYS A 364 -9.31 -6.79 -13.21
N LEU A 365 -9.44 -5.84 -14.14
CA LEU A 365 -8.31 -5.24 -14.83
C LEU A 365 -8.17 -3.75 -14.48
N VAL A 366 -6.94 -3.33 -14.19
CA VAL A 366 -6.53 -1.92 -14.15
C VAL A 366 -5.56 -1.65 -15.28
N LEU A 367 -5.98 -0.83 -16.24
CA LEU A 367 -5.19 -0.47 -17.41
C LEU A 367 -4.50 0.87 -17.24
N ALA A 368 -3.28 1.03 -17.74
CA ALA A 368 -2.66 2.35 -17.90
C ALA A 368 -3.49 3.23 -18.85
N GLY A 369 -4.12 4.27 -18.30
CA GLY A 369 -4.97 5.26 -18.94
C GLY A 369 -4.21 6.32 -19.74
N ALA A 370 -2.92 6.55 -19.48
CA ALA A 370 -2.11 7.51 -20.23
C ALA A 370 -0.66 7.04 -20.40
N TRP A 371 -0.14 7.28 -21.59
CA TRP A 371 1.25 7.06 -21.99
C TRP A 371 1.76 8.43 -22.43
N GLU A 372 3.02 8.78 -22.14
CA GLU A 372 3.62 10.00 -22.66
C GLU A 372 3.37 10.12 -24.18
N GLY A 373 2.68 11.18 -24.59
CA GLY A 373 2.56 11.58 -26.00
C GLY A 373 1.36 11.08 -26.82
N SER A 374 0.34 10.41 -26.25
CA SER A 374 -0.79 9.91 -27.09
C SER A 374 -2.20 10.25 -26.61
N SER A 375 -2.60 11.51 -26.79
CA SER A 375 -4.02 11.92 -26.83
C SER A 375 -4.65 11.63 -28.21
N THR A 376 -4.37 10.46 -28.80
CA THR A 376 -4.91 10.12 -30.12
C THR A 376 -6.41 9.78 -30.02
N PRO A 377 -7.23 10.11 -31.03
CA PRO A 377 -8.66 9.78 -31.04
C PRO A 377 -8.94 8.28 -30.82
N GLU A 378 -8.11 7.39 -31.34
CA GLU A 378 -8.21 5.94 -31.18
C GLU A 378 -8.11 5.54 -29.71
N ARG A 379 -7.22 6.18 -28.95
CA ARG A 379 -7.01 5.88 -27.54
C ARG A 379 -8.16 6.36 -26.67
N LEU A 380 -8.69 7.56 -26.95
CA LEU A 380 -9.90 8.05 -26.29
C LEU A 380 -11.10 7.14 -26.55
N ARG A 381 -11.21 6.58 -27.76
CA ARG A 381 -12.22 5.57 -28.09
C ARG A 381 -12.02 4.29 -27.28
N GLU A 382 -10.80 3.74 -27.20
CA GLU A 382 -10.50 2.55 -26.38
C GLU A 382 -10.86 2.76 -24.91
N ILE A 383 -10.47 3.90 -24.33
CA ILE A 383 -10.78 4.25 -22.93
C ILE A 383 -12.30 4.33 -22.75
N LYS A 384 -13.03 4.92 -23.70
CA LYS A 384 -14.49 5.00 -23.68
C LYS A 384 -15.14 3.62 -23.79
N GLU A 385 -14.65 2.76 -24.69
CA GLU A 385 -15.13 1.38 -24.85
C GLU A 385 -14.88 0.56 -23.59
N ALA A 386 -13.68 0.63 -23.01
CA ALA A 386 -13.34 -0.03 -21.76
C ALA A 386 -14.21 0.46 -20.60
N THR A 387 -14.51 1.75 -20.54
CA THR A 387 -15.41 2.35 -19.54
C THR A 387 -16.83 1.79 -19.69
N VAL A 388 -17.35 1.71 -20.91
CA VAL A 388 -18.69 1.15 -21.18
C VAL A 388 -18.74 -0.35 -20.83
N MET A 389 -17.64 -1.08 -21.00
CA MET A 389 -17.53 -2.49 -20.58
C MET A 389 -17.44 -2.67 -19.05
N GLY A 390 -17.30 -1.59 -18.28
CA GLY A 390 -17.15 -1.65 -16.84
C GLY A 390 -15.76 -2.13 -16.44
N LEU A 391 -14.71 -1.47 -16.91
CA LEU A 391 -13.34 -1.72 -16.46
C LEU A 391 -13.20 -1.55 -14.93
N GLY A 392 -12.32 -2.34 -14.33
CA GLY A 392 -11.96 -2.26 -12.91
C GLY A 392 -11.43 -0.88 -12.55
N GLY A 393 -10.37 -0.46 -13.25
CA GLY A 393 -9.80 0.88 -13.13
C GLY A 393 -8.92 1.32 -14.30
N LEU A 394 -8.58 2.60 -14.30
CA LEU A 394 -7.63 3.26 -15.19
C LEU A 394 -6.52 3.88 -14.33
N SER A 395 -5.27 3.49 -14.56
CA SER A 395 -4.10 4.04 -13.89
C SER A 395 -3.47 5.18 -14.70
N PHE A 396 -3.12 6.26 -14.04
CA PHE A 396 -2.53 7.45 -14.64
C PHE A 396 -1.10 7.71 -14.17
N GLU A 397 -0.47 6.66 -13.64
CA GLU A 397 0.91 6.67 -13.17
C GLU A 397 1.88 7.14 -14.26
N GLY A 398 2.88 7.93 -13.86
CA GLY A 398 3.93 8.42 -14.75
C GLY A 398 3.52 9.51 -15.74
N THR A 399 2.29 10.03 -15.67
CA THR A 399 1.83 11.07 -16.61
C THR A 399 1.58 12.41 -15.93
N GLN A 400 2.25 13.46 -16.40
CA GLN A 400 2.05 14.83 -15.94
C GLN A 400 0.77 15.45 -16.55
N ALA A 401 -0.06 16.09 -15.72
CA ALA A 401 -1.21 16.93 -16.09
C ALA A 401 -2.36 16.26 -16.88
N LEU A 402 -3.18 15.47 -16.17
CA LEU A 402 -4.25 14.64 -16.76
C LEU A 402 -5.69 15.07 -16.47
N ILE A 403 -5.91 16.25 -15.89
CA ILE A 403 -7.27 16.72 -15.61
C ILE A 403 -8.17 16.66 -16.85
N HIS A 404 -7.59 16.88 -18.04
CA HIS A 404 -8.29 16.80 -19.32
C HIS A 404 -8.68 15.38 -19.77
N LEU A 405 -8.06 14.31 -19.25
CA LEU A 405 -8.50 12.92 -19.48
C LEU A 405 -9.44 12.43 -18.39
N VAL A 406 -9.24 12.89 -17.15
CA VAL A 406 -10.08 12.53 -16.00
C VAL A 406 -11.48 13.13 -16.11
N GLN A 407 -11.60 14.40 -16.49
CA GLN A 407 -12.89 15.10 -16.58
C GLN A 407 -13.89 14.44 -17.57
N PRO A 408 -13.52 14.09 -18.81
CA PRO A 408 -14.40 13.35 -19.70
C PRO A 408 -14.85 11.99 -19.13
N MET A 409 -13.99 11.31 -18.36
CA MET A 409 -14.34 10.04 -17.72
C MET A 409 -15.35 10.25 -16.60
N ILE A 410 -15.19 11.28 -15.77
CA ILE A 410 -16.17 11.64 -14.74
C ILE A 410 -17.55 11.89 -15.36
N LEU A 411 -17.62 12.61 -16.48
CA LEU A 411 -18.88 12.81 -17.20
C LEU A 411 -19.45 11.48 -17.69
N LYS A 412 -18.62 10.60 -18.27
CA LYS A 412 -19.04 9.27 -18.74
C LYS A 412 -19.55 8.37 -17.62
N MET A 413 -18.98 8.49 -16.42
CA MET A 413 -19.36 7.75 -15.22
C MET A 413 -20.73 8.14 -14.67
N SER A 414 -21.26 9.30 -15.09
CA SER A 414 -22.62 9.73 -14.73
C SER A 414 -23.71 9.15 -15.64
N GLU A 415 -23.33 8.48 -16.73
CA GLU A 415 -24.30 7.87 -17.64
C GLU A 415 -24.96 6.63 -17.01
N GLU A 416 -26.27 6.53 -17.18
CA GLU A 416 -27.05 5.41 -16.66
C GLU A 416 -26.58 4.08 -17.30
N GLY A 417 -26.37 3.07 -16.45
CA GLY A 417 -25.98 1.73 -16.89
C GLY A 417 -24.48 1.46 -16.96
N VAL A 418 -23.62 2.48 -16.83
CA VAL A 418 -22.16 2.32 -16.82
C VAL A 418 -21.67 2.14 -15.38
N ILE A 419 -20.99 1.03 -15.05
CA ILE A 419 -20.34 0.92 -13.73
C ILE A 419 -19.07 1.78 -13.74
N PRO A 420 -18.94 2.78 -12.85
CA PRO A 420 -17.78 3.67 -12.87
C PRO A 420 -16.45 2.91 -12.65
N PRO A 421 -15.39 3.13 -13.45
CA PRO A 421 -14.07 2.60 -13.17
C PRO A 421 -13.43 3.33 -11.99
N PHE A 422 -12.45 2.68 -11.36
CA PHE A 422 -11.52 3.42 -10.51
C PHE A 422 -10.63 4.30 -11.37
N LEU A 423 -10.42 5.55 -10.98
CA LEU A 423 -9.43 6.44 -11.55
C LEU A 423 -8.26 6.46 -10.57
N ALA A 424 -7.20 5.76 -10.96
CA ALA A 424 -6.10 5.36 -10.10
C ALA A 424 -4.82 6.12 -10.41
N ASN A 425 -4.06 6.46 -9.39
CA ASN A 425 -2.70 7.00 -9.56
C ASN A 425 -1.89 6.83 -8.26
N ASN A 426 -0.57 6.97 -8.35
CA ASN A 426 0.29 7.14 -7.17
C ASN A 426 0.12 8.55 -6.61
N ALA A 427 0.28 8.69 -5.29
CA ALA A 427 0.44 10.00 -4.69
C ALA A 427 1.76 10.63 -5.15
N SER A 428 1.69 11.86 -5.68
CA SER A 428 2.84 12.57 -6.28
C SER A 428 4.07 12.61 -5.37
N ARG A 429 3.87 12.66 -4.05
CA ARG A 429 4.95 12.75 -3.08
C ARG A 429 5.74 11.46 -2.85
N GLU A 430 5.23 10.30 -3.25
CA GLU A 430 6.06 9.09 -3.31
C GLU A 430 7.05 9.11 -4.50
N LEU A 431 6.93 10.09 -5.40
CA LEU A 431 7.73 10.24 -6.62
C LEU A 431 8.59 11.52 -6.66
N GLU A 432 8.37 12.48 -5.75
CA GLU A 432 8.83 13.88 -5.92
C GLU A 432 9.80 14.43 -4.86
N ASP A 433 10.38 13.61 -3.98
CA ASP A 433 11.43 14.08 -3.03
C ASP A 433 12.66 14.73 -3.73
N HIS A 434 12.78 14.60 -5.06
CA HIS A 434 13.81 15.22 -5.89
C HIS A 434 13.44 16.60 -6.48
N LEU A 435 12.17 17.05 -6.42
CA LEU A 435 11.72 18.27 -7.10
C LEU A 435 11.54 19.49 -6.18
N HIS A 436 11.33 19.29 -4.88
CA HIS A 436 10.97 20.35 -3.93
C HIS A 436 12.15 20.84 -3.06
N GLY A 437 13.39 20.55 -3.46
CA GLY A 437 14.61 20.77 -2.67
C GLY A 437 14.85 22.20 -2.18
N ASP A 438 14.17 23.20 -2.75
CA ASP A 438 14.39 24.63 -2.46
C ASP A 438 13.11 25.40 -2.06
N GLU A 439 11.95 24.75 -1.83
CA GLU A 439 10.73 25.46 -1.42
C GLU A 439 10.77 25.90 0.06
N PRO A 440 10.67 27.21 0.38
CA PRO A 440 10.69 27.70 1.75
C PRO A 440 9.49 27.19 2.57
N GLY A 441 9.76 26.50 3.68
CA GLY A 441 8.73 25.96 4.59
C GLY A 441 8.26 24.53 4.26
N TYR A 442 8.78 23.92 3.19
CA TYR A 442 8.58 22.51 2.89
C TYR A 442 9.39 21.64 3.86
N VAL A 443 8.72 20.69 4.51
CA VAL A 443 9.37 19.59 5.23
C VAL A 443 8.93 18.31 4.53
N SER A 444 9.88 17.55 3.99
CA SER A 444 9.53 16.28 3.34
C SER A 444 8.88 15.33 4.36
N GLU A 445 7.83 14.64 3.94
CA GLU A 445 7.17 13.58 4.71
C GLU A 445 8.19 12.56 5.25
N SER A 446 9.23 12.29 4.46
CA SER A 446 10.34 11.41 4.83
C SER A 446 11.10 11.90 6.06
N VAL A 447 11.32 13.21 6.17
CA VAL A 447 12.04 13.85 7.28
C VAL A 447 11.20 13.74 8.54
N VAL A 448 9.90 14.03 8.45
CA VAL A 448 8.98 13.94 9.60
C VAL A 448 8.94 12.52 10.16
N ILE A 449 8.78 11.50 9.29
CA ILE A 449 8.72 10.10 9.73
C ILE A 449 10.07 9.63 10.30
N ARG A 450 11.20 10.03 9.69
CA ARG A 450 12.55 9.69 10.19
C ARG A 450 12.81 10.31 11.56
N GLU A 451 12.46 11.58 11.75
CA GLU A 451 12.63 12.27 13.03
C GLU A 451 11.73 11.65 14.11
N PHE A 452 10.47 11.36 13.76
CA PHE A 452 9.55 10.65 14.66
C PHE A 452 10.12 9.29 15.07
N THR A 453 10.66 8.52 14.11
CA THR A 453 11.31 7.22 14.36
C THR A 453 12.51 7.36 15.27
N ALA A 454 13.39 8.36 15.04
CA ALA A 454 14.57 8.59 15.87
C ALA A 454 14.21 8.96 17.32
N ILE A 455 13.15 9.75 17.53
CA ILE A 455 12.64 10.07 18.87
C ILE A 455 12.09 8.79 19.53
N MET A 456 11.28 8.01 18.81
CA MET A 456 10.71 6.77 19.30
C MET A 456 11.77 5.75 19.70
N ASP A 457 12.85 5.60 18.93
CA ASP A 457 13.91 4.66 19.28
C ASP A 457 14.79 5.14 20.44
N ARG A 458 14.94 6.45 20.61
CA ARG A 458 15.67 7.01 21.75
C ARG A 458 14.96 6.68 23.08
N TYR A 459 13.63 6.73 23.09
CA TYR A 459 12.85 6.63 24.33
C TYR A 459 12.15 5.28 24.51
N PHE A 460 11.85 4.58 23.42
CA PHE A 460 11.20 3.27 23.40
C PHE A 460 11.94 2.27 22.49
N PRO A 461 13.24 1.99 22.74
CA PRO A 461 14.05 1.15 21.85
C PRO A 461 13.54 -0.30 21.75
N ASN A 462 12.90 -0.80 22.80
CA ASN A 462 12.47 -2.20 22.93
C ASN A 462 10.95 -2.36 23.12
N ALA A 463 10.19 -1.27 23.06
CA ALA A 463 8.75 -1.28 23.29
C ALA A 463 8.04 -0.55 22.15
N SER A 464 6.92 -1.12 21.69
CA SER A 464 5.94 -0.41 20.88
C SER A 464 4.90 0.16 21.84
N PRO A 465 4.89 1.48 22.11
CA PRO A 465 3.84 2.07 22.94
C PRO A 465 2.58 2.24 22.09
N SER A 466 1.97 1.13 21.64
CA SER A 466 0.86 1.15 20.67
C SER A 466 -0.34 1.97 21.18
N SER A 467 -0.57 2.00 22.50
CA SER A 467 -1.57 2.88 23.12
C SER A 467 -1.25 4.37 22.95
N LEU A 468 0.02 4.76 23.10
CA LEU A 468 0.48 6.14 22.89
C LEU A 468 0.28 6.55 21.43
N LEU A 469 0.72 5.71 20.48
CA LEU A 469 0.60 6.02 19.05
C LEU A 469 -0.87 6.07 18.61
N HIS A 470 -1.71 5.21 19.18
CA HIS A 470 -3.15 5.26 18.97
C HIS A 470 -3.76 6.56 19.51
N GLU A 471 -3.33 7.04 20.67
CA GLU A 471 -3.78 8.33 21.20
C GLU A 471 -3.31 9.52 20.37
N ILE A 472 -2.05 9.53 19.91
CA ILE A 472 -1.54 10.55 18.99
C ILE A 472 -2.43 10.58 17.74
N PHE A 473 -2.75 9.42 17.17
CA PHE A 473 -3.67 9.33 16.04
C PHE A 473 -5.05 9.92 16.37
N LEU A 474 -5.67 9.53 17.48
CA LEU A 474 -7.00 10.02 17.86
C LEU A 474 -7.01 11.55 18.09
N ASP A 475 -5.99 12.08 18.76
CA ASP A 475 -5.85 13.52 19.05
C ASP A 475 -5.79 14.34 17.76
N ILE A 476 -4.97 13.88 16.80
CA ILE A 476 -4.78 14.56 15.52
C ILE A 476 -6.00 14.37 14.61
N ALA A 477 -6.49 13.14 14.44
CA ALA A 477 -7.60 12.85 13.53
C ALA A 477 -8.94 13.45 13.98
N SER A 478 -9.09 13.74 15.28
CA SER A 478 -10.27 14.43 15.82
C SER A 478 -10.24 15.95 15.63
N SER A 479 -9.09 16.52 15.26
CA SER A 479 -8.91 17.94 15.01
C SER A 479 -8.89 18.19 13.50
N PRO A 480 -9.79 19.02 12.93
CA PRO A 480 -9.69 19.37 11.52
C PRO A 480 -8.33 20.02 11.25
N PRO A 481 -7.69 19.72 10.09
CA PRO A 481 -6.42 20.36 9.74
C PRO A 481 -6.64 21.88 9.69
N LYS A 482 -5.85 22.62 10.48
CA LYS A 482 -5.91 24.08 10.59
C LYS A 482 -5.39 24.78 9.35
#